data_AF-A0A4R8RMI6-F1
#
_entry.id   AF-A0A4R8RMI6-F1
#
_cell.length_a   1.000
_cell.length_b   1.000
_cell.length_c   1.000
_cell.angle_alpha   90.00
_cell.angle_beta   90.00
_cell.angle_gamma   90.00
#
_symmetry.space_group_name_H-M   'P 1'
#
loop_
_entity.id
_entity.type
_entity.pdbx_description
1 polymer ?
#
loop_
_entity_poly.entity_id
_entity_poly.type
_entity_poly.pdbx_seq_one_letter_code
_entity_poly.pdbx_strand_id
1 'polypeptide(L)'
;MQVNPQNLNTRTPADGFAKSFVNGITMFRVLERPAFSAAQNALFPVYFTIQTALPAVMALTFPGSASPFGVQESSISGLLDESNRWGSLLPIATMFVTGLANLLVILPKTQKVMAARYAQEKKDGKKSYDKPPHSQDMLALNKSFGQLHGLSTIVNLAGFIAMISYGFTLASRLD
;
A
#
# COMPACT_ATOMS: atom_id res chain seq x y z
N MET A 1 24.11 7.29 -38.70
CA MET A 1 23.20 6.24 -38.18
C MET A 1 22.00 6.97 -37.59
N GLN A 2 20.84 6.93 -38.26
CA GLN A 2 19.65 7.71 -37.92
C GLN A 2 18.94 7.13 -36.69
N VAL A 3 18.49 8.01 -35.80
CA VAL A 3 17.65 7.68 -34.63
C VAL A 3 16.21 7.52 -35.10
N ASN A 4 15.58 6.37 -34.81
CA ASN A 4 14.18 6.09 -35.14
C ASN A 4 13.25 6.56 -34.00
N PRO A 5 12.31 7.51 -34.24
CA PRO A 5 11.33 7.98 -33.26
C PRO A 5 10.06 7.13 -33.34
N GLN A 6 10.06 5.96 -32.71
CA GLN A 6 8.87 5.13 -32.53
C GLN A 6 8.73 4.76 -31.05
N ASN A 7 8.44 5.77 -30.26
CA ASN A 7 7.92 5.63 -28.92
C ASN A 7 6.79 6.65 -28.82
N LEU A 8 5.53 6.20 -28.83
CA LEU A 8 4.39 6.90 -28.24
C LEU A 8 3.14 6.00 -28.29
N ASN A 9 2.74 5.55 -27.11
CA ASN A 9 1.35 5.43 -26.69
C ASN A 9 0.45 4.33 -27.31
N THR A 10 0.39 3.17 -26.63
CA THR A 10 -0.88 2.45 -26.40
C THR A 10 -0.85 1.74 -25.04
N ARG A 11 -1.11 2.45 -23.94
CA ARG A 11 -1.52 1.80 -22.69
C ARG A 11 -3.04 1.88 -22.59
N THR A 12 -3.70 0.76 -22.82
CA THR A 12 -5.13 0.58 -22.56
C THR A 12 -5.41 0.62 -21.05
N PRO A 13 -6.49 1.28 -20.59
CA PRO A 13 -6.85 1.35 -19.18
C PRO A 13 -7.86 0.26 -18.83
N ALA A 14 -7.45 -0.98 -18.50
CA ALA A 14 -8.44 -2.03 -18.19
C ALA A 14 -7.94 -3.22 -17.35
N ASP A 15 -7.10 -3.01 -16.34
CA ASP A 15 -6.54 -4.11 -15.56
C ASP A 15 -6.14 -3.66 -14.15
N GLY A 16 -7.09 -3.02 -13.46
CA GLY A 16 -6.87 -2.15 -12.29
C GLY A 16 -6.97 -2.75 -10.89
N PHE A 17 -6.95 -4.08 -10.67
CA PHE A 17 -7.10 -4.57 -9.27
C PHE A 17 -6.17 -5.74 -8.86
N ALA A 18 -5.80 -6.66 -9.76
CA ALA A 18 -4.94 -7.81 -9.43
C ALA A 18 -3.41 -7.51 -9.41
N LYS A 19 -3.02 -6.26 -9.67
CA LYS A 19 -1.64 -5.90 -10.04
C LYS A 19 -0.66 -5.69 -8.88
N SER A 20 -1.09 -5.35 -7.65
CA SER A 20 -0.14 -4.80 -6.66
C SER A 20 0.90 -5.82 -6.15
N PHE A 21 0.50 -7.06 -5.84
CA PHE A 21 1.44 -8.11 -5.39
C PHE A 21 2.17 -8.80 -6.56
N VAL A 22 1.47 -9.07 -7.66
CA VAL A 22 2.05 -9.72 -8.84
C VAL A 22 3.05 -8.80 -9.54
N ASN A 23 2.73 -7.51 -9.72
CA ASN A 23 3.67 -6.57 -10.33
C ASN A 23 4.92 -6.38 -9.46
N GLY A 24 4.80 -6.39 -8.13
CA GLY A 24 5.95 -6.31 -7.25
C GLY A 24 6.95 -7.45 -7.49
N ILE A 25 6.46 -8.68 -7.55
CA ILE A 25 7.28 -9.89 -7.80
C ILE A 25 7.82 -9.88 -9.24
N THR A 26 7.00 -9.55 -10.23
CA THR A 26 7.43 -9.46 -11.63
C THR A 26 8.50 -8.38 -11.82
N MET A 27 8.30 -7.19 -11.25
CA MET A 27 9.29 -6.11 -11.28
C MET A 27 10.60 -6.52 -10.59
N PHE A 28 10.52 -7.20 -9.44
CA PHE A 28 11.73 -7.69 -8.75
C PHE A 28 12.51 -8.72 -9.56
N ARG A 29 11.81 -9.56 -10.33
CA ARG A 29 12.45 -10.60 -11.18
C ARG A 29 13.06 -10.03 -12.46
N VAL A 30 12.49 -8.96 -13.00
CA VAL A 30 12.84 -8.43 -14.33
C VAL A 30 13.73 -7.19 -14.25
N LEU A 31 13.57 -6.36 -13.21
CA LEU A 31 14.33 -5.12 -13.05
C LEU A 31 15.60 -5.34 -12.22
N GLU A 32 16.65 -4.63 -12.59
CA GLU A 32 17.80 -4.47 -11.70
C GLU A 32 17.38 -3.80 -10.39
N ARG A 33 18.05 -4.14 -9.28
CA ARG A 33 17.69 -3.65 -7.93
C ARG A 33 17.57 -2.13 -7.82
N PRO A 34 18.44 -1.30 -8.43
CA PRO A 34 18.27 0.15 -8.41
C PRO A 34 16.99 0.62 -9.13
N ALA A 35 16.68 0.05 -10.30
CA ALA A 35 15.48 0.37 -11.06
C ALA A 35 14.21 -0.08 -10.32
N PHE A 36 14.23 -1.27 -9.71
CA PHE A 36 13.15 -1.74 -8.85
C PHE A 36 12.92 -0.81 -7.66
N SER A 37 13.99 -0.41 -6.96
CA SER A 37 13.87 0.51 -5.83
C SER A 37 13.36 1.88 -6.24
N ALA A 38 13.75 2.39 -7.41
CA ALA A 38 13.24 3.64 -7.95
C ALA A 38 11.73 3.55 -8.26
N ALA A 39 11.30 2.45 -8.89
CA ALA A 39 9.88 2.20 -9.16
C ALA A 39 9.07 2.13 -7.85
N GLN A 40 9.56 1.40 -6.85
CA GLN A 40 8.91 1.33 -5.53
C GLN A 40 8.79 2.69 -4.84
N ASN A 41 9.86 3.49 -4.85
CA ASN A 41 9.86 4.84 -4.27
C ASN A 41 8.84 5.78 -4.93
N ALA A 42 8.56 5.60 -6.23
CA ALA A 42 7.55 6.36 -6.95
C ALA A 42 6.12 5.81 -6.73
N LEU A 43 5.97 4.49 -6.64
CA LEU A 43 4.65 3.84 -6.55
C LEU A 43 4.06 3.87 -5.13
N PHE A 44 4.87 3.65 -4.09
CA PHE A 44 4.36 3.51 -2.73
C PHE A 44 3.63 4.75 -2.19
N PRO A 45 4.07 6.00 -2.44
CA PRO A 45 3.31 7.18 -2.03
C PRO A 45 1.91 7.21 -2.63
N VAL A 46 1.78 6.89 -3.93
CA VAL A 46 0.48 6.85 -4.61
C VAL A 46 -0.38 5.72 -4.06
N TYR A 47 0.19 4.52 -3.93
CA TYR A 47 -0.50 3.35 -3.42
C TYR A 47 -1.04 3.56 -2.00
N PHE A 48 -0.22 4.06 -1.07
CA PHE A 48 -0.65 4.31 0.30
C PHE A 48 -1.64 5.48 0.38
N THR A 49 -1.52 6.48 -0.49
CA THR A 49 -2.54 7.55 -0.60
C THR A 49 -3.89 6.98 -0.99
N ILE A 50 -3.95 6.10 -2.00
CA ILE A 50 -5.20 5.45 -2.42
C ILE A 50 -5.76 4.57 -1.28
N GLN A 51 -4.90 3.81 -0.60
CA GLN A 51 -5.31 2.99 0.56
C GLN A 51 -5.86 3.81 1.72
N THR A 52 -5.43 5.06 1.90
CA THR A 52 -6.00 5.97 2.91
C THR A 52 -7.26 6.66 2.40
N ALA A 53 -7.25 7.17 1.17
CA ALA A 53 -8.32 7.99 0.63
C ALA A 53 -9.59 7.18 0.35
N LEU A 54 -9.48 5.97 -0.22
CA LEU A 54 -10.65 5.18 -0.58
C LEU A 54 -11.50 4.78 0.64
N PRO A 55 -10.96 4.30 1.77
CA PRO A 55 -11.75 4.05 2.98
C PRO A 55 -12.41 5.30 3.55
N ALA A 56 -11.76 6.46 3.44
CA ALA A 56 -12.39 7.73 3.85
C ALA A 56 -13.59 8.06 2.94
N VAL A 57 -13.44 7.90 1.62
CA VAL A 57 -14.55 8.06 0.68
C VAL A 57 -15.66 7.06 0.98
N MET A 58 -15.35 5.78 1.17
CA MET A 58 -16.34 4.75 1.54
C MET A 58 -17.09 5.10 2.83
N ALA A 59 -16.42 5.70 3.81
CA ALA A 59 -17.07 6.14 5.04
C ALA A 59 -18.01 7.34 4.81
N LEU A 60 -17.61 8.29 3.97
CA LEU A 60 -18.43 9.46 3.62
C LEU A 60 -19.63 9.08 2.75
N THR A 61 -19.46 8.10 1.85
CA THR A 61 -20.49 7.61 0.94
C THR A 61 -21.11 6.29 1.43
N PHE A 62 -21.08 6.04 2.74
CA PHE A 62 -21.58 4.77 3.28
C PHE A 62 -23.05 4.57 2.89
N PRO A 63 -23.42 3.44 2.27
CA PRO A 63 -24.76 3.24 1.77
C PRO A 63 -25.76 3.11 2.92
N GLY A 64 -26.85 3.85 2.81
CA GLY A 64 -28.02 3.67 3.65
C GLY A 64 -28.59 2.26 3.53
N SER A 65 -29.30 1.81 4.56
CA SER A 65 -29.93 0.49 4.59
C SER A 65 -31.40 0.63 4.96
N ALA A 66 -32.27 -0.01 4.17
CA ALA A 66 -33.65 -0.24 4.56
C ALA A 66 -33.72 -1.58 5.31
N SER A 67 -34.02 -1.50 6.59
CA SER A 67 -34.23 -2.65 7.48
C SER A 67 -35.71 -2.70 7.87
N PRO A 68 -36.27 -3.86 8.27
CA PRO A 68 -37.59 -3.93 8.89
C PRO A 68 -37.77 -2.99 10.09
N PHE A 69 -36.67 -2.50 10.67
CA PHE A 69 -36.62 -1.60 11.81
C PHE A 69 -36.36 -0.12 11.46
N GLY A 70 -36.28 0.25 10.18
CA GLY A 70 -36.16 1.65 9.73
C GLY A 70 -35.29 1.86 8.48
N VAL A 71 -35.29 3.09 7.97
CA VAL A 71 -34.44 3.51 6.83
C VAL A 71 -33.27 4.33 7.38
N GLN A 72 -32.05 3.84 7.21
CA GLN A 72 -30.83 4.62 7.46
C GLN A 72 -30.46 5.38 6.18
N GLU A 73 -30.24 6.69 6.28
CA GLU A 73 -29.78 7.50 5.16
C GLU A 73 -28.30 7.24 4.86
N SER A 74 -27.93 7.32 3.57
CA SER A 74 -26.54 7.21 3.13
C SER A 74 -25.71 8.36 3.69
N SER A 75 -24.96 8.09 4.75
CA SER A 75 -24.21 9.09 5.49
C SER A 75 -23.18 8.44 6.40
N ILE A 76 -22.22 9.26 6.87
CA ILE A 76 -21.29 8.84 7.92
C ILE A 76 -22.03 8.47 9.22
N SER A 77 -23.18 9.09 9.50
CA SER A 77 -24.00 8.74 10.67
C SER A 77 -24.52 7.31 10.61
N GLY A 78 -24.89 6.84 9.41
CA GLY A 78 -25.23 5.44 9.19
C GLY A 78 -24.07 4.50 9.50
N LEU A 79 -22.85 4.83 9.08
CA LEU A 79 -21.67 4.01 9.41
C LEU A 79 -21.41 3.92 10.92
N LEU A 80 -21.68 5.00 11.66
CA LEU A 80 -21.44 5.10 13.10
C LEU A 80 -22.53 4.43 13.96
N ASP A 81 -23.62 3.97 13.35
CA ASP A 81 -24.66 3.21 14.03
C ASP A 81 -24.10 1.91 14.64
N GLU A 82 -24.56 1.55 15.83
CA GLU A 82 -24.07 0.37 16.55
C GLU A 82 -24.26 -0.93 15.76
N SER A 83 -25.32 -1.03 14.95
CA SER A 83 -25.57 -2.16 14.06
C SER A 83 -24.47 -2.37 13.01
N ASN A 84 -23.76 -1.30 12.64
CA ASN A 84 -22.74 -1.31 11.59
C ASN A 84 -21.31 -1.42 12.15
N ARG A 85 -21.16 -1.47 13.48
CA ARG A 85 -19.87 -1.43 14.18
C ARG A 85 -18.89 -2.52 13.70
N TRP A 86 -19.35 -3.76 13.64
CA TRP A 86 -18.48 -4.91 13.34
C TRP A 86 -18.38 -5.21 11.85
N GLY A 87 -19.49 -5.08 11.11
CA GLY A 87 -19.52 -5.40 9.68
C GLY A 87 -18.99 -4.29 8.77
N SER A 88 -18.99 -3.04 9.22
CA SER A 88 -18.66 -1.90 8.34
C SER A 88 -17.67 -0.93 8.97
N LEU A 89 -17.96 -0.40 10.16
CA LEU A 89 -17.11 0.61 10.79
C LEU A 89 -15.71 0.06 11.08
N LEU A 90 -15.61 -1.08 11.77
CA LEU A 90 -14.32 -1.67 12.13
C LEU A 90 -13.47 -2.02 10.89
N PRO A 91 -13.99 -2.70 9.86
CA PRO A 91 -13.25 -2.93 8.62
C PRO A 91 -12.81 -1.65 7.89
N ILE A 92 -13.72 -0.68 7.73
CA ILE A 92 -13.41 0.60 7.04
C ILE A 92 -12.35 1.38 7.82
N ALA A 93 -12.50 1.50 9.14
CA ALA A 93 -11.54 2.15 10.00
C ALA A 93 -10.18 1.44 9.97
N THR A 94 -10.15 0.11 9.96
CA THR A 94 -8.91 -0.67 9.86
C THR A 94 -8.19 -0.39 8.54
N MET A 95 -8.90 -0.39 7.41
CA MET A 95 -8.31 -0.01 6.12
C MET A 95 -7.73 1.41 6.14
N PHE A 96 -8.49 2.37 6.67
CA PHE A 96 -8.05 3.77 6.78
C PHE A 96 -6.78 3.91 7.63
N VAL A 97 -6.79 3.37 8.84
CA VAL A 97 -5.68 3.50 9.80
C VAL A 97 -4.43 2.80 9.29
N THR A 98 -4.56 1.61 8.68
CA THR A 98 -3.42 0.87 8.13
C THR A 98 -2.80 1.61 6.94
N GLY A 99 -3.61 2.13 6.02
CA GLY A 99 -3.14 3.00 4.93
C GLY A 99 -2.43 4.24 5.46
N LEU A 100 -3.04 4.94 6.44
CA LEU A 100 -2.51 6.16 7.03
C LEU A 100 -1.18 5.92 7.75
N ALA A 101 -1.06 4.81 8.50
CA ALA A 101 0.18 4.41 9.17
C ALA A 101 1.31 4.14 8.16
N ASN A 102 0.99 3.46 7.05
CA ASN A 102 1.94 3.26 5.96
C ASN A 102 2.36 4.58 5.32
N LEU A 103 1.41 5.47 5.01
CA LEU A 103 1.66 6.73 4.32
C LEU A 103 2.49 7.72 5.16
N LEU A 104 2.10 7.93 6.42
CA LEU A 104 2.65 9.02 7.24
C LEU A 104 3.78 8.59 8.17
N VAL A 105 3.88 7.30 8.49
CA VAL A 105 4.87 6.80 9.46
C VAL A 105 5.89 5.87 8.82
N ILE A 106 5.44 4.80 8.18
CA ILE A 106 6.35 3.74 7.73
C ILE A 106 7.09 4.16 6.45
N LEU A 107 6.39 4.74 5.47
CA LEU A 107 6.98 5.18 4.21
C LEU A 107 8.10 6.21 4.41
N PRO A 108 7.92 7.33 5.15
CA PRO A 108 8.99 8.31 5.34
C PRO A 108 10.19 7.74 6.09
N LYS A 109 9.97 6.83 7.05
CA LYS A 109 11.06 6.14 7.76
C LYS A 109 11.84 5.23 6.83
N THR A 110 11.16 4.47 5.97
CA THR A 110 11.80 3.60 4.98
C THR A 110 12.63 4.40 3.99
N GLN A 111 12.11 5.53 3.49
CA GLN A 111 12.85 6.41 2.57
C GLN A 111 14.12 6.98 3.22
N LYS A 112 14.07 7.38 4.49
CA LYS A 112 15.26 7.82 5.25
C LYS A 112 16.31 6.71 5.37
N VAL A 113 15.89 5.49 5.72
CA VAL A 113 16.80 4.34 5.80
C VAL A 113 17.38 4.00 4.42
N MET A 114 16.60 4.07 3.35
CA MET A 114 17.09 3.85 1.99
C MET A 114 18.12 4.90 1.56
N ALA A 115 17.88 6.19 1.87
CA ALA A 115 18.86 7.25 1.62
C ALA A 115 20.17 7.00 2.38
N ALA A 116 20.09 6.60 3.65
CA ALA A 116 21.25 6.25 4.46
C ALA A 116 21.99 5.02 3.90
N ARG A 117 21.26 3.99 3.43
CA ARG A 117 21.87 2.84 2.74
C ARG A 117 22.65 3.29 1.51
N TYR A 118 22.08 4.13 0.64
CA TYR A 118 22.80 4.63 -0.52
C TYR A 118 24.04 5.46 -0.18
N ALA A 119 23.99 6.25 0.89
CA ALA A 119 25.17 6.97 1.37
C ALA A 119 26.25 6.00 1.86
N GLN A 120 25.86 4.98 2.62
CA GLN A 120 26.77 3.95 3.11
C GLN A 120 27.35 3.10 1.98
N GLU A 121 26.57 2.79 0.93
CA GLU A 121 27.08 2.07 -0.25
C GLU A 121 28.21 2.83 -0.95
N LYS A 122 28.12 4.18 -1.00
CA LYS A 122 29.20 5.02 -1.54
C LYS A 122 30.42 5.03 -0.64
N LYS A 123 30.23 5.09 0.68
CA LYS A 123 31.31 5.06 1.69
C LYS A 123 32.06 3.73 1.68
N ASP A 124 31.33 2.63 1.58
CA ASP A 124 31.89 1.27 1.61
C ASP A 124 32.40 0.80 0.23
N GLY A 125 32.06 1.51 -0.86
CA GLY A 125 32.33 1.07 -2.22
C GLY A 125 31.62 -0.25 -2.59
N LYS A 126 30.56 -0.62 -1.86
CA LYS A 126 29.90 -1.92 -1.92
C LYS A 126 28.38 -1.78 -1.81
N LYS A 127 27.62 -2.51 -2.62
CA LYS A 127 26.15 -2.43 -2.58
C LYS A 127 25.60 -3.18 -1.38
N SER A 128 24.51 -2.67 -0.82
CA SER A 128 23.86 -3.22 0.37
C SER A 128 23.32 -4.66 0.21
N TYR A 129 23.21 -5.12 -1.05
CA TYR A 129 22.73 -6.44 -1.44
C TYR A 129 23.82 -7.36 -2.01
N ASP A 130 25.09 -6.93 -2.03
CA ASP A 130 26.21 -7.78 -2.44
C ASP A 130 26.48 -8.89 -1.40
N LYS A 131 27.27 -9.88 -1.78
CA LYS A 131 27.68 -10.97 -0.87
C LYS A 131 28.46 -10.41 0.34
N PRO A 132 28.32 -11.00 1.55
CA PRO A 132 29.10 -10.60 2.73
C PRO A 132 30.63 -10.63 2.50
N PRO A 133 31.44 -9.97 3.37
CA PRO A 133 31.03 -9.19 4.54
C PRO A 133 30.57 -7.77 4.18
N HIS A 134 29.69 -7.19 5.01
CA HIS A 134 29.29 -5.77 4.97
C HIS A 134 29.81 -5.05 6.21
N SER A 135 29.94 -3.73 6.15
CA SER A 135 30.27 -2.92 7.32
C SER A 135 29.20 -3.07 8.43
N GLN A 136 29.59 -2.83 9.69
CA GLN A 136 28.66 -2.81 10.82
C GLN A 136 27.50 -1.81 10.58
N ASP A 137 27.83 -0.62 10.05
CA ASP A 137 26.87 0.42 9.69
C ASP A 137 25.84 -0.10 8.66
N MET A 138 26.32 -0.74 7.58
CA MET A 138 25.43 -1.31 6.55
C MET A 138 24.56 -2.44 7.08
N LEU A 139 25.08 -3.29 7.98
CA LEU A 139 24.30 -4.35 8.61
C LEU A 139 23.16 -3.79 9.47
N ALA A 140 23.43 -2.74 10.26
CA ALA A 140 22.40 -2.05 11.03
C ALA A 140 21.32 -1.45 10.12
N LEU A 141 21.71 -0.78 9.05
CA LEU A 141 20.78 -0.21 8.07
C LEU A 141 19.94 -1.26 7.34
N ASN A 142 20.55 -2.39 6.94
CA ASN A 142 19.84 -3.51 6.33
C ASN A 142 18.82 -4.14 7.28
N LYS A 143 19.16 -4.26 8.57
CA LYS A 143 18.22 -4.72 9.61
C LYS A 143 17.05 -3.76 9.76
N SER A 144 17.31 -2.46 9.88
CA SER A 144 16.24 -1.44 9.97
C SER A 144 15.34 -1.44 8.73
N PHE A 145 15.92 -1.58 7.54
CA PHE A 145 15.14 -1.71 6.30
C PHE A 145 14.24 -2.95 6.33
N GLY A 146 14.78 -4.10 6.72
CA GLY A 146 14.01 -5.35 6.83
C GLY A 146 12.86 -5.24 7.83
N GLN A 147 13.08 -4.61 8.99
CA GLN A 147 12.04 -4.38 10.00
C GLN A 147 10.91 -3.47 9.49
N LEU A 148 11.25 -2.34 8.86
CA LEU A 148 10.27 -1.41 8.31
C LEU A 148 9.47 -2.03 7.16
N HIS A 149 10.13 -2.80 6.29
CA HIS A 149 9.48 -3.53 5.22
C HIS A 149 8.52 -4.60 5.77
N GLY A 150 8.97 -5.40 6.73
CA GLY A 150 8.13 -6.41 7.38
C GLY A 150 6.91 -5.80 8.08
N LEU A 151 7.11 -4.69 8.80
CA LEU A 151 6.01 -3.97 9.44
C LEU A 151 4.98 -3.46 8.42
N SER A 152 5.44 -2.86 7.32
CA SER A 152 4.54 -2.42 6.24
C SER A 152 3.74 -3.58 5.65
N THR A 153 4.36 -4.74 5.45
CA THR A 153 3.69 -5.95 4.94
C THR A 153 2.59 -6.42 5.90
N ILE A 154 2.85 -6.45 7.21
CA ILE A 154 1.85 -6.85 8.22
C ILE A 154 0.68 -5.84 8.26
N VAL A 155 0.99 -4.54 8.25
CA VAL A 155 -0.02 -3.48 8.23
C VAL A 155 -0.89 -3.56 6.97
N ASN A 156 -0.28 -3.80 5.80
CA ASN A 156 -1.01 -4.03 4.55
C ASN A 156 -1.88 -5.28 4.60
N LEU A 157 -1.39 -6.38 5.20
CA LEU A 157 -2.16 -7.61 5.34
C LEU A 157 -3.41 -7.40 6.20
N ALA A 158 -3.29 -6.66 7.31
CA ALA A 158 -4.43 -6.30 8.14
C ALA A 158 -5.48 -5.48 7.36
N GLY A 159 -5.03 -4.46 6.60
CA GLY A 159 -5.92 -3.69 5.73
C GLY A 159 -6.57 -4.54 4.64
N PHE A 160 -5.86 -5.50 4.06
CA PHE A 160 -6.39 -6.42 3.05
C PHE A 160 -7.44 -7.37 3.61
N ILE A 161 -7.23 -7.93 4.80
CA ILE A 161 -8.22 -8.77 5.48
C ILE A 161 -9.48 -7.95 5.79
N ALA A 162 -9.32 -6.72 6.26
CA ALA A 162 -10.44 -5.80 6.50
C ALA A 162 -11.22 -5.48 5.21
N MET A 163 -10.51 -5.28 4.09
CA MET A 163 -11.14 -5.08 2.78
C MET A 163 -11.99 -6.26 2.36
N ILE A 164 -11.48 -7.50 2.48
CA ILE A 164 -12.24 -8.71 2.17
C ILE A 164 -13.45 -8.83 3.10
N SER A 165 -13.26 -8.63 4.41
CA SER A 165 -14.35 -8.68 5.40
C SER A 165 -15.47 -7.69 5.07
N TYR A 166 -15.12 -6.45 4.72
CA TYR A 166 -16.10 -5.45 4.32
C TYR A 166 -16.81 -5.83 3.01
N GLY A 167 -16.09 -6.42 2.05
CA GLY A 167 -16.67 -6.92 0.80
C GLY A 167 -17.82 -7.91 1.03
N PHE A 168 -17.68 -8.84 1.98
CA PHE A 168 -18.76 -9.75 2.35
C PHE A 168 -19.96 -9.03 2.99
N THR A 169 -19.71 -8.07 3.89
CA THR A 169 -20.80 -7.28 4.49
C THR A 169 -21.51 -6.39 3.48
N LEU A 170 -20.78 -5.86 2.49
CA LEU A 170 -21.38 -5.07 1.43
C LEU A 170 -22.23 -5.94 0.51
N ALA A 171 -21.73 -7.13 0.14
CA ALA A 171 -22.49 -8.09 -0.68
C ALA A 171 -23.81 -8.50 -0.01
N SER A 172 -23.81 -8.78 1.30
CA SER A 172 -25.03 -9.15 2.03
C SER A 172 -26.07 -8.03 2.16
N ARG A 173 -25.78 -6.81 1.69
CA ARG A 173 -26.72 -5.69 1.64
C ARG A 173 -27.34 -5.48 0.25
N LEU A 174 -26.84 -6.20 -0.75
CA LEU A 174 -27.31 -6.10 -2.14
C LEU A 174 -28.36 -7.16 -2.49
N ASP A 175 -28.54 -8.15 -1.61
CA ASP A 175 -29.61 -9.16 -1.66
C ASP A 175 -30.81 -8.73 -0.79
#